data_AF-A0A9Q9Y1F4-F1
#
_entry.id   AF-A0A9Q9Y1F4-F1
#
_cell.length_a   1.000
_cell.length_b   1.000
_cell.length_c   1.000
_cell.angle_alpha   90.00
_cell.angle_beta   90.00
_cell.angle_gamma   90.00
#
_symmetry.space_group_name_H-M   'P 1'
#
loop_
_entity.id
_entity.type
_entity.pdbx_description
1 polymer ?
#
loop_
_entity_poly.entity_id
_entity_poly.type
_entity_poly.pdbx_seq_one_letter_code
_entity_poly.pdbx_strand_id
1 'polypeptide(L)'
;MDILSLVLLLLSVQWSWALEDPLLPFSEHLDPEHKVQLKWGFDEIQGTILFELTVNTSGWVGFGFSPKGGMTGADIVIGGVGAKGSYFTDRHAGGNSMPVIDQKPNYKTPVSGFETDGKTVMKFQRSIEACDENDLTITTNNR
;
A
#
# COMPACT_ATOMS: atom_id res chain seq x y z
N MET A 1 -9.32 -61.11 17.32
CA MET A 1 -10.47 -60.18 17.20
C MET A 1 -10.11 -58.97 18.02
N ASP A 2 -9.54 -57.96 17.37
CA ASP A 2 -9.68 -56.59 17.83
C ASP A 2 -9.95 -55.74 16.59
N ILE A 3 -11.14 -55.18 16.63
CA ILE A 3 -11.79 -54.37 15.61
C ILE A 3 -11.42 -52.91 15.87
N LEU A 4 -10.97 -52.22 14.83
CA LEU A 4 -11.33 -50.84 14.46
C LEU A 4 -10.23 -50.26 13.57
N SER A 5 -10.23 -50.76 12.34
CA SER A 5 -9.81 -49.98 11.19
C SER A 5 -10.84 -48.85 10.96
N LEU A 6 -10.36 -47.72 10.44
CA LEU A 6 -11.13 -46.65 9.81
C LEU A 6 -11.78 -45.59 10.73
N VAL A 7 -10.97 -44.61 11.16
CA VAL A 7 -11.33 -43.20 10.98
C VAL A 7 -10.10 -42.49 10.44
N LEU A 8 -9.98 -42.49 9.12
CA LEU A 8 -9.11 -41.57 8.39
C LEU A 8 -9.67 -40.17 8.71
N LEU A 9 -9.10 -39.48 9.70
CA LEU A 9 -9.33 -38.05 9.85
C LEU A 9 -8.76 -37.41 8.58
N LEU A 10 -9.65 -37.18 7.62
CA LEU A 10 -9.47 -36.13 6.63
C LEU A 10 -9.31 -34.85 7.44
N LEU A 11 -8.06 -34.55 7.81
CA LEU A 11 -7.62 -33.19 8.03
C LEU A 11 -7.90 -32.48 6.71
N SER A 12 -9.13 -31.98 6.58
CA SER A 12 -9.36 -30.80 5.78
C SER A 12 -8.48 -29.75 6.44
N VAL A 13 -7.24 -29.65 5.94
CA VAL A 13 -6.50 -28.43 6.07
C VAL A 13 -7.39 -27.47 5.31
N GLN A 14 -8.26 -26.78 6.04
CA GLN A 14 -8.93 -25.61 5.49
C GLN A 14 -7.77 -24.66 5.26
N TRP A 15 -7.22 -24.73 4.05
CA TRP A 15 -6.43 -23.64 3.52
C TRP A 15 -7.43 -22.52 3.50
N SER A 16 -7.40 -21.68 4.54
CA SER A 16 -7.99 -20.38 4.47
C SER A 16 -7.18 -19.67 3.40
N TRP A 17 -7.55 -19.88 2.14
CA TRP A 17 -7.26 -18.93 1.10
C TRP A 17 -8.04 -17.69 1.53
N ALA A 18 -7.42 -16.82 2.34
CA ALA A 18 -7.68 -15.41 2.16
C ALA A 18 -7.40 -15.22 0.66
N LEU A 19 -8.46 -15.02 -0.11
CA LEU A 19 -8.37 -14.88 -1.56
C LEU A 19 -7.35 -13.77 -1.79
N GLU A 20 -6.13 -14.13 -2.18
CA GLU A 20 -5.11 -13.15 -2.52
C GLU A 20 -5.69 -12.30 -3.63
N ASP A 21 -5.67 -10.98 -3.45
CA ASP A 21 -6.21 -10.07 -4.44
C ASP A 21 -5.38 -10.22 -5.71
N PRO A 22 -5.94 -10.75 -6.81
CA PRO A 22 -5.19 -10.98 -8.04
C PRO A 22 -4.68 -9.67 -8.67
N LEU A 23 -5.20 -8.51 -8.23
CA LEU A 23 -4.72 -7.19 -8.63
C LEU A 23 -3.44 -6.76 -7.90
N LEU A 24 -3.02 -7.48 -6.87
CA LEU A 24 -1.87 -7.16 -6.03
C LEU A 24 -0.89 -8.34 -5.92
N PRO A 25 -0.32 -8.82 -7.04
CA PRO A 25 0.52 -10.02 -7.05
C PRO A 25 1.90 -9.83 -6.40
N PHE A 26 2.33 -8.59 -6.16
CA PHE A 26 3.63 -8.28 -5.55
C PHE A 26 3.45 -7.80 -4.12
N SER A 27 4.40 -8.14 -3.24
CA SER A 27 4.39 -7.74 -1.83
C SER A 27 5.82 -7.64 -1.28
N GLU A 28 6.05 -6.68 -0.38
CA GLU A 28 7.31 -6.51 0.34
C GLU A 28 7.07 -5.94 1.76
N HIS A 29 7.94 -6.27 2.71
CA HIS A 29 7.96 -5.61 4.02
C HIS A 29 8.99 -4.47 4.03
N LEU A 30 8.57 -3.27 4.42
CA LEU A 30 9.42 -2.08 4.37
C LEU A 30 10.19 -1.83 5.67
N ASP A 31 9.99 -2.67 6.68
CA ASP A 31 10.64 -2.61 7.98
C ASP A 31 11.04 -4.01 8.49
N PRO A 32 12.13 -4.14 9.27
CA PRO A 32 12.57 -5.44 9.82
C PRO A 32 11.54 -6.09 10.76
N GLU A 33 10.68 -5.31 11.41
CA GLU A 33 9.66 -5.80 12.33
C GLU A 33 8.37 -6.24 11.63
N HIS A 34 8.30 -6.16 10.29
CA HIS A 34 7.15 -6.52 9.47
C HIS A 34 5.85 -5.79 9.84
N LYS A 35 5.97 -4.55 10.34
CA LYS A 35 4.83 -3.68 10.69
C LYS A 35 4.31 -2.89 9.49
N VAL A 36 5.08 -2.79 8.42
CA VAL A 36 4.78 -2.05 7.19
C VAL A 36 4.85 -3.03 6.03
N GLN A 37 3.70 -3.36 5.46
CA GLN A 37 3.59 -4.22 4.27
C GLN A 37 3.07 -3.39 3.10
N LEU A 38 3.81 -3.40 1.99
CA LEU A 38 3.38 -2.83 0.73
C LEU A 38 3.04 -3.97 -0.23
N LYS A 39 1.84 -3.94 -0.80
CA LYS A 39 1.47 -4.76 -1.96
C LYS A 39 1.21 -3.88 -3.16
N TRP A 40 1.48 -4.40 -4.35
CA TRP A 40 1.19 -3.66 -5.57
C TRP A 40 0.92 -4.56 -6.78
N GLY A 41 0.32 -3.96 -7.80
CA GLY A 41 0.13 -4.55 -9.12
C GLY A 41 -0.06 -3.48 -10.18
N PHE A 42 0.19 -3.84 -11.43
CA PHE A 42 0.12 -2.94 -12.58
C PHE A 42 -1.21 -3.10 -13.32
N ASP A 43 -1.83 -1.99 -13.67
CA ASP A 43 -2.85 -1.94 -14.72
C ASP A 43 -2.19 -1.36 -15.98
N GLU A 44 -1.74 -2.26 -16.86
CA GLU A 44 -1.04 -1.91 -18.11
C GLU A 44 -1.95 -1.17 -19.11
N ILE A 45 -3.27 -1.41 -19.04
CA ILE A 45 -4.24 -0.77 -19.92
C ILE A 45 -4.41 0.70 -19.52
N GLN A 46 -4.49 0.97 -18.22
CA GLN A 46 -4.62 2.34 -17.69
C GLN A 46 -3.28 3.05 -17.50
N GLY A 47 -2.15 2.35 -17.54
CA GLY A 47 -0.84 2.92 -17.27
C GLY A 47 -0.67 3.34 -15.81
N THR A 48 -1.16 2.52 -14.88
CA THR A 48 -1.19 2.85 -13.45
C THR A 48 -0.71 1.70 -12.58
N ILE A 49 -0.40 2.00 -11.32
CA ILE A 49 -0.09 1.02 -10.28
C ILE A 49 -1.13 1.14 -9.18
N LEU A 50 -1.69 0.00 -8.78
CA LEU A 50 -2.50 -0.13 -7.59
C LEU A 50 -1.59 -0.52 -6.43
N PHE A 51 -1.68 0.21 -5.32
CA PHE A 51 -0.95 -0.07 -4.10
C PHE A 51 -1.92 -0.39 -2.96
N GLU A 52 -1.49 -1.27 -2.06
CA GLU A 52 -2.11 -1.48 -0.76
C GLU A 52 -1.01 -1.43 0.31
N LEU A 53 -1.06 -0.41 1.15
CA LEU A 53 -0.13 -0.21 2.25
C LEU A 53 -0.82 -0.54 3.57
N THR A 54 -0.34 -1.54 4.27
CA THR A 54 -0.81 -1.95 5.60
C THR A 54 0.24 -1.60 6.64
N VAL A 55 -0.13 -0.77 7.62
CA VAL A 55 0.76 -0.35 8.70
C VAL A 55 0.13 -0.64 10.06
N ASN A 56 0.89 -1.28 10.96
CA ASN A 56 0.46 -1.50 12.35
C ASN A 56 0.52 -0.18 13.16
N THR A 57 -0.46 0.69 12.95
CA THR A 57 -0.63 1.97 13.64
C THR A 57 -2.12 2.35 13.73
N SER A 58 -2.45 3.23 14.68
CA SER A 58 -3.79 3.81 14.93
C SER A 58 -3.84 5.31 14.61
N GLY A 59 -3.00 5.74 13.65
CA GLY A 59 -2.79 7.14 13.34
C GLY A 59 -2.70 7.36 11.84
N TRP A 60 -1.72 8.16 11.44
CA TRP A 60 -1.51 8.50 10.04
C TRP A 60 -0.30 7.78 9.48
N VAL A 61 -0.33 7.57 8.17
CA VAL A 61 0.73 6.95 7.40
C VAL A 61 1.09 7.90 6.25
N GLY A 62 2.39 8.14 6.09
CA GLY A 62 2.96 8.80 4.91
C GLY A 62 3.78 7.79 4.12
N PHE A 63 3.56 7.72 2.82
CA PHE A 63 4.32 6.87 1.90
C PHE A 63 4.60 7.66 0.62
N GLY A 64 5.76 7.45 0.02
CA GLY A 64 6.12 8.23 -1.16
C GLY A 64 7.36 7.73 -1.87
N PHE A 65 7.55 8.26 -3.06
CA PHE A 65 8.72 8.02 -3.89
C PHE A 65 9.65 9.21 -3.77
N SER A 66 10.95 8.94 -3.70
CA SER A 66 11.96 10.00 -3.65
C SER A 66 13.14 9.70 -4.54
N PRO A 67 13.86 10.71 -5.04
CA PRO A 67 15.01 10.49 -5.92
C PRO A 67 16.20 9.82 -5.22
N LYS A 68 16.29 9.93 -3.89
CA LYS A 68 17.48 9.55 -3.10
C LYS A 68 17.16 8.77 -1.82
N GLY A 69 15.93 8.29 -1.64
CA GLY A 69 15.48 7.61 -0.42
C GLY A 69 15.23 8.54 0.78
N GLY A 70 15.34 9.85 0.60
CA GLY A 70 15.06 10.86 1.63
C GLY A 70 13.79 11.65 1.32
N MET A 71 13.35 12.48 2.27
CA MET A 71 12.11 13.25 2.13
C MET A 71 12.18 14.39 1.11
N THR A 72 13.37 14.98 0.90
CA THR A 72 13.53 16.11 -0.02
C THR A 72 13.34 15.67 -1.48
N GLY A 73 12.43 16.35 -2.18
CA GLY A 73 11.97 16.04 -3.53
C GLY A 73 11.05 14.84 -3.60
N ALA A 74 10.46 14.40 -2.48
CA ALA A 74 9.58 13.24 -2.46
C ALA A 74 8.15 13.62 -2.89
N ASP A 75 7.56 12.72 -3.65
CA ASP A 75 6.14 12.68 -4.01
C ASP A 75 5.43 11.73 -3.01
N ILE A 76 4.50 12.27 -2.20
CA ILE A 76 4.03 11.66 -0.95
C ILE A 76 2.51 11.63 -0.89
N VAL A 77 1.99 10.43 -0.64
CA VAL A 77 0.63 10.23 -0.15
C VAL A 77 0.61 10.17 1.38
N ILE A 78 -0.31 10.93 2.00
CA ILE A 78 -0.58 10.87 3.44
C ILE A 78 -2.05 10.51 3.66
N GLY A 79 -2.32 9.54 4.52
CA GLY A 79 -3.69 9.20 4.93
C GLY A 79 -3.77 8.50 6.27
N GLY A 80 -5.00 8.28 6.72
CA GLY A 80 -5.31 7.64 8.00
C GLY A 80 -6.78 7.84 8.37
N VAL A 81 -7.15 7.47 9.60
CA VAL A 81 -8.49 7.73 10.14
C VAL A 81 -8.41 8.85 11.19
N GLY A 82 -9.21 9.90 10.98
CA GLY A 82 -9.34 11.00 11.92
C GLY A 82 -10.74 11.07 12.52
N ALA A 83 -10.97 12.05 13.40
CA ALA A 83 -12.26 12.26 14.07
C ALA A 83 -13.45 12.49 13.10
N LYS A 84 -13.17 12.88 11.85
CA LYS A 84 -14.18 13.13 10.80
C LYS A 84 -14.30 11.98 9.78
N GLY A 85 -13.62 10.86 10.03
CA GLY A 85 -13.50 9.75 9.09
C GLY A 85 -12.11 9.65 8.47
N SER A 86 -11.99 8.81 7.45
CA SER A 86 -10.73 8.65 6.71
C SER A 86 -10.37 9.91 5.93
N TYR A 87 -9.08 10.15 5.77
CA TYR A 87 -8.55 11.22 4.93
C TYR A 87 -7.36 10.72 4.12
N PHE A 88 -7.11 11.41 3.01
CA PHE A 88 -6.09 11.08 2.04
C PHE A 88 -5.68 12.35 1.31
N THR A 89 -4.39 12.66 1.28
CA THR A 89 -3.85 13.86 0.63
C THR A 89 -2.59 13.52 -0.13
N ASP A 90 -2.55 14.00 -1.37
CA ASP A 90 -1.36 14.04 -2.21
C ASP A 90 -0.51 15.28 -1.87
N ARG A 91 0.80 15.10 -1.78
CA ARG A 91 1.72 16.11 -1.26
C ARG A 91 3.11 15.99 -1.86
N HIS A 92 3.74 17.14 -2.04
CA HIS A 92 5.14 17.26 -2.42
C HIS A 92 6.00 17.77 -1.26
N ALA A 93 7.18 17.17 -1.07
CA ALA A 93 8.14 17.58 -0.05
C ALA A 93 9.36 18.29 -0.66
N GLY A 94 9.39 19.63 -0.61
CA GLY A 94 10.55 20.41 -1.05
C GLY A 94 11.79 20.33 -0.13
N GLY A 95 11.68 19.66 1.03
CA GLY A 95 12.71 19.59 2.06
C GLY A 95 12.29 18.71 3.24
N ASN A 96 13.09 18.69 4.30
CA ASN A 96 12.74 18.01 5.56
C ASN A 96 11.81 18.89 6.43
N SER A 97 10.67 19.28 5.87
CA SER A 97 9.64 20.10 6.48
C SER A 97 8.26 19.58 6.10
N MET A 98 7.17 20.13 6.68
CA MET A 98 5.81 19.71 6.33
C MET A 98 5.61 19.71 4.79
N PRO A 99 5.26 18.57 4.18
CA PRO A 99 4.97 18.50 2.75
C PRO A 99 3.78 19.39 2.39
N VAL A 100 3.90 20.11 1.29
CA VAL A 100 2.84 20.98 0.78
C VAL A 100 1.84 20.14 -0.02
N ILE A 101 0.58 20.57 -0.06
CA ILE A 101 -0.44 19.89 -0.88
C ILE A 101 -0.05 20.01 -2.35
N ASP A 102 -0.09 18.89 -3.06
CA ASP A 102 0.08 18.90 -4.51
C ASP A 102 -1.20 19.43 -5.18
N GLN A 103 -1.05 20.39 -6.09
CA GLN A 103 -2.16 21.01 -6.81
C GLN A 103 -2.57 20.22 -8.06
N LYS A 104 -1.76 19.27 -8.51
CA LYS A 104 -2.00 18.41 -9.68
C LYS A 104 -1.89 16.94 -9.27
N PRO A 105 -2.86 16.44 -8.48
CA PRO A 105 -2.70 15.15 -7.84
C PRO A 105 -2.61 14.01 -8.85
N ASN A 106 -1.60 13.15 -8.69
CA ASN A 106 -1.40 11.95 -9.50
C ASN A 106 -1.90 10.68 -8.78
N TYR A 107 -2.14 10.78 -7.46
CA TYR A 107 -2.73 9.74 -6.65
C TYR A 107 -4.26 9.83 -6.70
N LYS A 108 -4.91 8.69 -6.98
CA LYS A 108 -6.36 8.55 -6.95
C LYS A 108 -6.81 7.88 -5.66
N THR A 109 -7.99 8.33 -5.22
CA THR A 109 -8.67 8.09 -3.94
C THR A 109 -8.49 6.68 -3.38
N PRO A 110 -8.43 6.53 -2.03
CA PRO A 110 -8.38 5.23 -1.44
C PRO A 110 -9.68 4.46 -1.69
N VAL A 111 -9.59 3.24 -2.21
CA VAL A 111 -10.76 2.38 -2.42
C VAL A 111 -11.31 1.85 -1.08
N SER A 112 -10.50 1.85 -0.02
CA SER A 112 -10.87 1.21 1.26
C SER A 112 -9.88 1.56 2.38
N GLY A 113 -9.88 2.80 2.86
CA GLY A 113 -9.12 3.17 4.05
C GLY A 113 -9.81 2.69 5.33
N PHE A 114 -9.30 1.65 5.99
CA PHE A 114 -9.92 1.09 7.20
C PHE A 114 -8.89 0.95 8.33
N GLU A 115 -9.31 1.34 9.54
CA GLU A 115 -8.64 0.96 10.77
C GLU A 115 -9.35 -0.24 11.39
N THR A 116 -8.70 -1.40 11.39
CA THR A 116 -9.18 -2.60 12.08
C THR A 116 -7.99 -3.24 12.80
N ASP A 117 -8.19 -3.66 14.05
CA ASP A 117 -7.20 -4.39 14.86
C ASP A 117 -5.83 -3.69 14.99
N GLY A 118 -5.82 -2.36 15.13
CA GLY A 118 -4.60 -1.57 15.31
C GLY A 118 -3.76 -1.44 14.02
N LYS A 119 -4.37 -1.64 12.85
CA LYS A 119 -3.76 -1.46 11.55
C LYS A 119 -4.46 -0.37 10.76
N THR A 120 -3.68 0.47 10.10
CA THR A 120 -4.14 1.40 9.07
C THR A 120 -3.85 0.80 7.70
N VAL A 121 -4.89 0.59 6.88
CA VAL A 121 -4.75 0.12 5.50
C VAL A 121 -5.08 1.24 4.54
N MET A 122 -4.22 1.52 3.57
CA MET A 122 -4.45 2.49 2.49
C MET A 122 -4.30 1.80 1.14
N LYS A 123 -5.38 1.77 0.35
CA LYS A 123 -5.38 1.19 -1.00
C LYS A 123 -5.62 2.27 -2.05
N PHE A 124 -4.60 2.63 -2.83
CA PHE A 124 -4.63 3.79 -3.73
C PHE A 124 -4.01 3.48 -5.08
N GLN A 125 -4.35 4.26 -6.10
CA GLN A 125 -3.84 4.11 -7.46
C GLN A 125 -2.99 5.32 -7.82
N ARG A 126 -1.89 5.12 -8.55
CA ARG A 126 -1.01 6.18 -9.04
C ARG A 126 -0.69 5.97 -10.51
N SER A 127 -0.61 7.05 -11.29
CA SER A 127 -0.09 6.99 -12.66
C SER A 127 1.38 6.55 -12.68
N ILE A 128 1.77 5.76 -13.69
CA ILE A 128 3.18 5.39 -13.92
C ILE A 128 3.96 6.62 -14.39
N GLU A 129 3.36 7.40 -15.29
CA GLU A 129 3.93 8.66 -15.75
C GLU A 129 3.65 9.81 -14.77
N ALA A 130 4.66 10.66 -14.58
CA ALA A 130 4.53 11.92 -13.87
C ALA A 130 3.46 12.82 -14.53
N CYS A 131 2.61 13.44 -13.72
CA CYS A 131 1.61 14.40 -14.18
C CYS A 131 2.15 15.84 -14.15
N ASP A 132 3.18 16.11 -13.33
CA ASP A 132 3.89 17.39 -13.34
C ASP A 132 5.39 17.29 -12.94
N GLU A 133 6.02 18.44 -12.63
CA GLU A 133 7.45 18.54 -12.30
C GLU A 133 7.81 18.09 -10.88
N ASN A 134 6.82 17.93 -10.01
CA ASN A 134 6.97 17.50 -8.62
C ASN A 134 6.84 15.97 -8.46
N ASP A 135 6.42 15.30 -9.53
CA ASP A 135 6.17 13.87 -9.61
C ASP A 135 7.36 13.06 -10.14
N LEU A 136 7.47 11.81 -9.68
CA LEU A 136 8.46 10.87 -10.19
C LEU A 136 7.85 9.84 -11.14
N THR A 137 8.33 9.80 -12.39
CA THR A 137 7.98 8.72 -13.33
C THR A 137 8.57 7.39 -12.85
N ILE A 138 7.74 6.35 -12.83
CA ILE A 138 8.19 4.99 -12.51
C ILE A 138 8.80 4.38 -13.78
N THR A 139 10.08 4.01 -13.71
CA THR A 139 10.82 3.43 -14.85
C THR A 139 11.27 2.01 -14.53
N THR A 140 11.55 1.22 -15.56
CA THR A 140 11.98 -0.19 -15.45
C THR A 140 13.43 -0.39 -14.99
N ASN A 141 14.10 0.66 -14.50
CA ASN A 141 15.53 0.62 -14.25
C ASN A 141 15.86 0.13 -12.83
N ASN A 142 16.35 -1.10 -12.73
CA ASN A 142 17.15 -1.57 -11.61
C ASN A 142 18.45 -0.76 -11.53
N ARG A 143 18.57 0.15 -10.55
CA ARG A 143 19.87 0.57 -10.06
C ARG A 143 19.96 0.32 -8.57
#